data_AF-A0A0C9YUC7-F1
#
_entry.id   AF-A0A0C9YUC7-F1
#
_cell.length_a   1.000
_cell.length_b   1.000
_cell.length_c   1.000
_cell.angle_alpha   90.00
_cell.angle_beta   90.00
_cell.angle_gamma   90.00
#
_symmetry.space_group_name_H-M   'P 1'
#
loop_
_entity.id
_entity.type
_entity.pdbx_description
1 polymer ?
#
loop_
_entity_poly.entity_id
_entity_poly.type
_entity_poly.pdbx_seq_one_letter_code
_entity_poly.pdbx_strand_id
1 'polypeptide(L)'
;MVAGYKLCKHIGKALQTHSAAIWAVLSQYNAAAKALGHRALEFDEVVEYAFLADFDLLRDTCQDISTRPWASPTACLAINTFFKLCHAEEEVVRLNVEIRCIVTYLVDEDHYLRACQALYQETHPVLAHQISRFHAIHSRFMPLHLCSLEKISRLPGFSGTLSLGVSLSHGQGDTLQAFHCFSSENMLKKGREEILFYF
;
A
#
# COMPACT_ATOMS: atom_id res chain seq x y z
N MET A 1 14.70 20.61 0.91
CA MET A 1 13.27 20.24 0.96
C MET A 1 12.46 20.93 -0.15
N VAL A 2 12.67 20.61 -1.44
CA VAL A 2 11.91 21.24 -2.57
C VAL A 2 11.37 20.19 -3.58
N ALA A 3 11.66 18.90 -3.40
CA ALA A 3 11.21 17.83 -4.31
C ALA A 3 9.71 17.51 -4.18
N GLY A 4 9.14 17.57 -2.96
CA GLY A 4 7.73 17.22 -2.72
C GLY A 4 6.73 18.21 -3.34
N TYR A 5 7.01 19.52 -3.29
CA TYR A 5 6.08 20.54 -3.80
C TYR A 5 5.86 20.46 -5.32
N LYS A 6 6.92 20.21 -6.08
CA LYS A 6 6.81 20.02 -7.54
C LYS A 6 6.00 18.76 -7.87
N LEU A 7 6.25 17.66 -7.15
CA LEU A 7 5.50 16.41 -7.33
C LEU A 7 4.00 16.60 -7.04
N CYS A 8 3.65 17.23 -5.91
CA CYS A 8 2.25 17.53 -5.59
C CYS A 8 1.58 18.40 -6.67
N LYS A 9 2.30 19.36 -7.24
CA LYS A 9 1.80 20.20 -8.34
C LYS A 9 1.55 19.39 -9.62
N HIS A 10 2.43 18.44 -9.92
CA HIS A 10 2.24 17.54 -11.07
C HIS A 10 1.04 16.61 -10.87
N ILE A 11 0.87 16.05 -9.67
CA ILE A 11 -0.30 15.23 -9.32
C ILE A 11 -1.59 16.05 -9.46
N GLY A 12 -1.63 17.26 -8.89
CA GLY A 12 -2.79 18.14 -9.01
C GLY A 12 -3.13 18.48 -10.46
N LYS A 13 -2.11 18.77 -11.29
CA LYS A 13 -2.32 19.03 -12.73
C LYS A 13 -2.81 17.80 -13.47
N ALA A 14 -2.27 16.61 -13.18
CA ALA A 14 -2.70 15.37 -13.80
C ALA A 14 -4.17 15.05 -13.48
N LEU A 15 -4.57 15.20 -12.21
CA LEU A 15 -5.97 15.02 -11.78
C LEU A 15 -6.91 16.01 -12.48
N GLN A 16 -6.50 17.28 -12.59
CA GLN A 16 -7.30 18.29 -13.30
C GLN A 16 -7.44 17.99 -14.80
N THR A 17 -6.35 17.58 -15.45
CA THR A 17 -6.37 17.17 -16.86
C THR A 17 -7.24 15.94 -17.07
N HIS A 18 -7.16 14.95 -16.18
CA HIS A 18 -8.00 13.75 -16.25
C HIS A 18 -9.48 14.08 -16.05
N SER A 19 -9.82 14.92 -15.06
CA SER A 19 -11.20 15.38 -14.84
C SER A 19 -11.75 16.12 -16.07
N ALA A 20 -10.97 17.01 -16.67
CA ALA A 20 -11.38 17.71 -17.90
C ALA A 20 -11.59 16.75 -19.08
N ALA A 21 -10.78 15.68 -19.17
CA ALA A 21 -10.96 14.65 -20.19
C ALA A 21 -12.27 13.86 -19.98
N ILE A 22 -12.61 13.49 -18.74
CA ILE A 22 -13.88 12.83 -18.41
C ILE A 22 -15.06 13.73 -18.79
N TRP A 23 -15.02 15.02 -18.44
CA TRP A 23 -16.05 15.99 -18.83
C TRP A 23 -16.23 16.08 -20.36
N ALA A 24 -15.12 16.10 -21.11
CA ALA A 24 -15.17 16.16 -22.57
C ALA A 24 -15.78 14.88 -23.17
N VAL A 25 -15.40 13.70 -22.67
CA VAL A 25 -15.95 12.42 -23.10
C VAL A 25 -17.44 12.31 -22.76
N LEU A 26 -17.84 12.72 -21.56
CA LEU A 26 -19.24 12.74 -21.12
C LEU A 26 -20.09 13.65 -22.02
N SER A 27 -19.57 14.83 -22.36
CA SER A 27 -20.24 15.77 -23.28
C SER A 27 -20.44 15.16 -24.68
N GLN A 28 -19.41 14.50 -25.21
CA GLN A 28 -19.50 13.79 -26.50
C GLN A 28 -20.50 12.64 -26.46
N TYR A 29 -20.47 11.84 -25.39
CA TYR A 29 -21.43 10.76 -25.17
C TYR A 29 -22.86 11.30 -25.10
N ASN A 30 -23.11 12.32 -24.29
CA ASN A 30 -24.45 12.90 -24.12
C ASN A 30 -24.99 13.50 -25.43
N ALA A 31 -24.12 14.11 -26.24
CA ALA A 31 -24.48 14.58 -27.57
C ALA A 31 -24.92 13.43 -28.50
N ALA A 32 -24.18 12.33 -28.51
CA ALA A 32 -24.51 11.13 -29.29
C ALA A 32 -25.77 10.43 -28.75
N ALA A 33 -25.90 10.28 -27.43
CA ALA A 33 -27.05 9.69 -26.75
C ALA A 33 -28.34 10.43 -27.10
N LYS A 34 -28.31 11.77 -27.10
CA LYS A 34 -29.45 12.60 -27.51
C LYS A 34 -29.86 12.37 -28.95
N ALA A 35 -28.90 12.18 -29.86
CA ALA A 35 -29.20 11.88 -31.27
C ALA A 35 -29.86 10.51 -31.47
N LEU A 36 -29.58 9.55 -30.57
CA LEU A 36 -30.12 8.19 -30.59
C LEU A 36 -31.37 8.02 -29.71
N GLY A 37 -31.82 9.07 -29.03
CA GLY A 37 -32.95 9.00 -28.09
C GLY A 37 -32.65 8.29 -26.78
N HIS A 38 -31.37 8.13 -26.42
CA HIS A 38 -30.93 7.55 -25.15
C HIS A 38 -30.84 8.60 -24.04
N ARG A 39 -30.81 8.13 -22.78
CA ARG A 39 -30.66 8.97 -21.58
C ARG A 39 -29.27 9.61 -21.53
N ALA A 40 -29.23 10.91 -21.22
CA ALA A 40 -28.00 11.62 -20.89
C ALA A 40 -27.56 11.29 -19.45
N LEU A 41 -26.25 11.16 -19.24
CA LEU A 41 -25.64 10.89 -17.95
C LEU A 41 -25.14 12.17 -17.31
N GLU A 42 -25.36 12.32 -16.01
CA GLU A 42 -24.77 13.39 -15.21
C GLU A 42 -23.37 13.01 -14.73
N PHE A 43 -22.52 14.00 -14.43
CA PHE A 43 -21.15 13.73 -13.99
C PHE A 43 -21.12 12.94 -12.67
N ASP A 44 -22.02 13.24 -11.74
CA ASP A 44 -22.13 12.52 -10.46
C ASP A 44 -22.45 11.04 -10.68
N GLU A 45 -23.30 10.71 -11.66
CA GLU A 45 -23.61 9.32 -12.03
C GLU A 45 -22.38 8.60 -12.58
N VAL A 46 -21.57 9.27 -13.41
CA VAL A 46 -20.32 8.70 -13.93
C VAL A 46 -19.32 8.41 -12.80
N VAL A 47 -19.23 9.29 -11.81
CA VAL A 47 -18.38 9.09 -10.63
C VAL A 47 -18.92 7.94 -9.78
N GLU A 48 -20.24 7.87 -9.58
CA GLU A 48 -20.88 6.77 -8.87
C GLU A 48 -20.69 5.42 -9.55
N TYR A 49 -20.57 5.36 -10.88
CA TYR A 49 -20.31 4.13 -11.62
C TYR A 49 -18.83 3.86 -11.92
N ALA A 50 -17.91 4.75 -11.53
CA ALA A 50 -16.48 4.57 -11.79
C ALA A 50 -15.95 3.25 -11.20
N PHE A 51 -16.51 2.77 -10.08
CA PHE A 51 -16.15 1.48 -9.50
C PHE A 51 -16.45 0.28 -10.42
N LEU A 52 -17.45 0.40 -11.31
CA LEU A 52 -17.76 -0.65 -12.28
C LEU A 52 -16.69 -0.74 -13.37
N ALA A 53 -16.02 0.38 -13.67
CA ALA A 53 -14.92 0.42 -14.65
C ALA A 53 -13.67 -0.29 -14.13
N ASP A 54 -13.53 -0.43 -12.80
CA ASP A 54 -12.41 -1.13 -12.20
C ASP A 54 -12.48 -2.67 -12.40
N PHE A 55 -13.64 -3.20 -12.83
CA PHE A 55 -13.79 -4.61 -13.18
C PHE A 55 -13.58 -4.82 -14.68
N ASP A 56 -12.32 -4.94 -15.11
CA ASP A 56 -11.95 -5.20 -16.51
C ASP A 56 -12.69 -6.43 -17.10
N LEU A 57 -13.02 -7.43 -16.26
CA LEU A 57 -13.78 -8.62 -16.63
C LEU A 57 -15.19 -8.30 -17.20
N LEU A 58 -15.79 -7.19 -16.78
CA LEU A 58 -17.13 -6.80 -17.20
C LEU A 58 -17.13 -6.11 -18.57
N ARG A 59 -15.98 -5.57 -18.99
CA ARG A 59 -15.82 -4.85 -20.26
C ARG A 59 -16.09 -5.73 -21.48
N ASP A 60 -15.77 -7.03 -21.38
CA ASP A 60 -15.91 -7.97 -22.48
C ASP A 60 -17.35 -8.51 -22.65
N THR A 61 -18.23 -8.29 -21.68
CA THR A 61 -19.58 -8.88 -21.69
C THR A 61 -20.62 -8.03 -22.41
N CYS A 62 -20.34 -6.75 -22.72
CA CYS A 62 -21.24 -5.80 -23.39
C CYS A 62 -22.69 -5.79 -22.86
N GLN A 63 -22.91 -6.24 -21.62
CA GLN A 63 -24.22 -6.24 -20.97
C GLN A 63 -24.37 -4.98 -20.13
N ASP A 64 -25.57 -4.39 -20.16
CA ASP A 64 -25.92 -3.31 -19.26
C ASP A 64 -26.09 -3.84 -17.83
N ILE A 65 -24.98 -3.83 -17.09
CA ILE A 65 -24.91 -4.26 -15.70
C ILE A 65 -25.46 -3.22 -14.72
N SER A 66 -25.72 -1.98 -15.17
CA SER A 66 -26.23 -0.90 -14.30
C SER A 66 -27.60 -1.23 -13.69
N THR A 67 -28.33 -2.16 -14.33
CA THR A 67 -29.63 -2.66 -13.88
C THR A 67 -29.55 -3.77 -12.82
N ARG A 68 -28.35 -4.30 -12.55
CA ARG A 68 -28.17 -5.40 -11.59
C ARG A 68 -28.26 -4.87 -10.15
N PRO A 69 -28.90 -5.61 -9.23
CA PRO A 69 -29.04 -5.17 -7.84
C PRO A 69 -27.70 -4.98 -7.11
N TRP A 70 -26.65 -5.71 -7.51
CA TRP A 70 -25.30 -5.57 -6.96
C TRP A 70 -24.49 -4.40 -7.57
N ALA A 71 -24.90 -3.88 -8.73
CA ALA A 71 -24.26 -2.74 -9.39
C ALA A 71 -24.78 -1.38 -8.85
N SER A 72 -25.75 -1.40 -7.95
CA SER A 72 -26.11 -0.21 -7.18
C SER A 72 -24.94 0.19 -6.26
N PRO A 73 -24.54 1.47 -6.23
CA PRO A 73 -23.49 1.95 -5.33
C PRO A 73 -23.73 1.58 -3.87
N THR A 74 -24.98 1.65 -3.41
CA THR A 74 -25.37 1.29 -2.04
C THR A 74 -25.21 -0.19 -1.77
N ALA A 75 -25.60 -1.05 -2.72
CA ALA A 75 -25.47 -2.49 -2.58
C ALA A 75 -23.99 -2.92 -2.61
N CYS A 76 -23.20 -2.36 -3.53
CA CYS A 76 -21.75 -2.58 -3.59
C CYS A 76 -21.07 -2.14 -2.29
N LEU A 77 -21.40 -0.96 -1.76
CA LEU A 77 -20.89 -0.51 -0.46
C LEU A 77 -21.26 -1.49 0.66
N ALA A 78 -22.51 -1.94 0.72
CA ALA A 78 -22.95 -2.90 1.74
C ALA A 78 -22.21 -4.24 1.64
N ILE A 79 -22.04 -4.77 0.42
CA ILE A 79 -21.29 -6.00 0.15
C ILE A 79 -19.82 -5.84 0.54
N ASN A 80 -19.17 -4.75 0.14
CA ASN A 80 -17.79 -4.45 0.51
C ASN A 80 -17.62 -4.32 2.02
N THR A 81 -18.54 -3.66 2.71
CA THR A 81 -18.51 -3.55 4.18
C THR A 81 -18.72 -4.91 4.84
N PHE A 82 -19.62 -5.74 4.31
CA PHE A 82 -19.84 -7.10 4.80
C PHE A 82 -18.57 -7.94 4.67
N PHE A 83 -17.94 -7.96 3.50
CA PHE A 83 -16.69 -8.72 3.30
C PHE A 83 -15.53 -8.16 4.11
N LYS A 84 -15.41 -6.84 4.25
CA LYS A 84 -14.44 -6.22 5.17
C LYS A 84 -14.64 -6.68 6.61
N LEU A 85 -15.89 -6.85 7.05
CA LEU A 85 -16.19 -7.38 8.36
C LEU A 85 -15.82 -8.87 8.48
N CYS A 86 -16.16 -9.68 7.48
CA CYS A 86 -15.79 -11.10 7.44
C CYS A 86 -14.26 -11.29 7.50
N HIS A 87 -13.51 -10.52 6.71
CA HIS A 87 -12.05 -10.62 6.64
C HIS A 87 -11.34 -9.91 7.80
N ALA A 88 -12.04 -9.11 8.62
CA ALA A 88 -11.41 -8.41 9.74
C ALA A 88 -10.76 -9.37 10.74
N GLU A 89 -11.37 -10.55 10.97
CA GLU A 89 -10.82 -11.55 11.88
C GLU A 89 -9.52 -12.17 11.33
N GLU A 90 -9.49 -12.48 10.04
CA GLU A 90 -8.30 -12.96 9.34
C GLU A 90 -7.19 -11.92 9.34
N GLU A 91 -7.56 -10.65 9.13
CA GLU A 91 -6.65 -9.52 9.13
C GLU A 91 -6.00 -9.32 10.49
N VAL A 92 -6.73 -9.49 11.59
CA VAL A 92 -6.16 -9.45 12.95
C VAL A 92 -5.08 -10.53 13.12
N VAL A 93 -5.34 -11.75 12.65
CA VAL A 93 -4.35 -12.84 12.71
C VAL A 93 -3.11 -12.52 11.88
N ARG A 94 -3.29 -11.97 10.66
CA ARG A 94 -2.18 -11.55 9.79
C ARG A 94 -1.36 -10.43 10.42
N LEU A 95 -2.02 -9.40 10.94
CA LEU A 95 -1.37 -8.25 11.58
C LEU A 95 -0.56 -8.66 12.81
N ASN A 96 -1.00 -9.66 13.58
CA ASN A 96 -0.21 -10.19 14.70
C ASN A 96 1.15 -10.74 14.26
N VAL A 97 1.20 -11.42 13.11
CA VAL A 97 2.45 -11.92 12.52
C VAL A 97 3.31 -10.74 12.04
N GLU A 98 2.70 -9.79 11.33
CA GLU A 98 3.41 -8.63 10.78
C GLU A 98 3.99 -7.74 11.88
N ILE A 99 3.23 -7.47 12.96
CA ILE A 99 3.70 -6.74 14.15
C ILE A 99 4.96 -7.40 14.72
N ARG A 100 4.94 -8.73 14.88
CA ARG A 100 6.10 -9.47 15.38
C ARG A 100 7.29 -9.39 14.41
N CYS A 101 7.05 -9.47 13.11
CA CYS A 101 8.07 -9.30 12.09
C CYS A 101 8.70 -7.90 12.13
N ILE A 102 7.89 -6.85 12.28
CA ILE A 102 8.37 -5.46 12.39
C ILE A 102 9.23 -5.28 13.64
N VAL A 103 8.80 -5.77 14.81
CA VAL A 103 9.60 -5.68 16.04
C VAL A 103 10.96 -6.36 15.86
N THR A 104 10.95 -7.55 15.26
CA THR A 104 12.17 -8.33 14.99
C THR A 104 13.10 -7.57 14.03
N TYR A 105 12.54 -7.07 12.92
CA TYR A 105 13.28 -6.27 11.94
C TYR A 105 13.97 -5.06 12.56
N LEU A 106 13.26 -4.27 13.38
CA LEU A 106 13.81 -3.07 13.99
C LEU A 106 15.02 -3.37 14.90
N VAL A 107 14.95 -4.46 15.66
CA VAL A 107 16.03 -4.87 16.57
C VAL A 107 17.20 -5.47 15.80
N ASP A 108 16.93 -6.33 14.82
CA ASP A 108 17.98 -6.94 14.00
C ASP A 108 18.71 -5.90 13.16
N GLU A 109 18.01 -4.91 12.62
CA GLU A 109 18.61 -3.81 11.86
C GLU A 109 19.50 -2.93 12.75
N ASP A 110 19.08 -2.59 13.98
CA ASP A 110 19.94 -1.86 14.93
C ASP A 110 21.23 -2.65 15.23
N HIS A 111 21.11 -3.94 15.51
CA HIS A 111 22.25 -4.82 15.74
C HIS A 111 23.17 -4.91 14.51
N TYR A 112 22.59 -5.08 13.34
CA TYR A 112 23.32 -5.18 12.08
C TYR A 112 24.11 -3.90 11.79
N LEU A 113 23.49 -2.73 11.91
CA LEU A 113 24.15 -1.45 11.66
C LEU A 113 25.29 -1.18 12.64
N ARG A 114 25.12 -1.55 13.92
CA ARG A 114 26.20 -1.47 14.92
C ARG A 114 27.36 -2.39 14.57
N ALA A 115 27.07 -3.63 14.18
CA ALA A 115 28.08 -4.61 13.78
C ALA A 115 28.85 -4.14 12.53
N CYS A 116 28.15 -3.63 11.52
CA CYS A 116 28.78 -3.07 10.32
C CYS A 116 29.64 -1.86 10.64
N GLN A 117 29.17 -0.94 11.51
CA GLN A 117 29.98 0.20 11.93
C GLN A 117 31.28 -0.26 12.58
N ALA A 118 31.23 -1.22 13.51
CA ALA A 118 32.40 -1.76 14.19
C ALA A 118 33.37 -2.46 13.21
N LEU A 119 32.83 -3.25 12.28
CA LEU A 119 33.62 -3.99 11.28
C LEU A 119 34.44 -3.06 10.37
N TYR A 120 33.83 -1.96 9.93
CA TYR A 120 34.48 -1.03 9.00
C TYR A 120 35.23 0.11 9.68
N GLN A 121 35.19 0.21 11.01
CA GLN A 121 35.78 1.32 11.76
C GLN A 121 37.28 1.47 11.49
N GLU A 122 38.01 0.36 11.44
CA GLU A 122 39.47 0.35 11.24
C GLU A 122 39.86 0.34 9.76
N THR A 123 39.16 -0.46 8.95
CA THR A 123 39.51 -0.67 7.54
C THR A 123 39.06 0.49 6.64
N HIS A 124 37.86 1.04 6.89
CA HIS A 124 37.21 2.05 6.04
C HIS A 124 36.45 3.10 6.88
N PRO A 125 37.16 4.04 7.53
CA PRO A 125 36.56 4.97 8.49
C PRO A 125 35.50 5.91 7.88
N VAL A 126 35.65 6.27 6.59
CA VAL A 126 34.64 7.08 5.88
C VAL A 126 33.33 6.33 5.72
N LEU A 127 33.38 5.03 5.41
CA LEU A 127 32.19 4.18 5.29
C LEU A 127 31.53 3.96 6.66
N ALA A 128 32.33 3.66 7.69
CA ALA A 128 31.84 3.56 9.06
C ALA A 128 31.13 4.84 9.53
N HIS A 129 31.66 6.02 9.16
CA HIS A 129 31.01 7.30 9.43
C HIS A 129 29.65 7.44 8.72
N GLN A 130 29.53 7.03 7.44
CA GLN A 130 28.24 7.05 6.76
C GLN A 130 27.22 6.08 7.38
N ILE A 131 27.66 4.88 7.76
CA ILE A 131 26.84 3.89 8.46
C ILE A 131 26.34 4.48 9.79
N SER A 132 27.22 5.11 10.56
CA SER A 132 26.86 5.78 11.82
C SER A 132 25.84 6.90 11.63
N ARG A 133 25.98 7.72 10.58
CA ARG A 133 25.00 8.77 10.25
C ARG A 133 23.65 8.18 9.86
N PHE A 134 23.64 7.12 9.05
CA PHE A 134 22.42 6.43 8.66
C PHE A 134 21.73 5.81 9.89
N HIS A 135 22.48 5.08 10.72
CA HIS A 135 22.01 4.49 11.97
C HIS A 135 21.45 5.55 12.93
N ALA A 136 22.10 6.70 13.07
CA ALA A 136 21.63 7.79 13.91
C ALA A 136 20.29 8.37 13.42
N ILE A 137 20.08 8.46 12.10
CA ILE A 137 18.78 8.88 11.55
C ILE A 137 17.72 7.83 11.86
N HIS A 138 18.01 6.56 11.63
CA HIS A 138 17.05 5.47 11.82
C HIS A 138 16.66 5.29 13.30
N SER A 139 17.66 5.30 14.19
CA SER A 139 17.48 5.16 15.65
C SER A 139 16.61 6.25 16.26
N ARG A 140 16.49 7.43 15.63
CA ARG A 140 15.60 8.50 16.11
C ARG A 140 14.12 8.11 15.99
N PHE A 141 13.76 7.28 15.02
CA PHE A 141 12.38 6.86 14.80
C PHE A 141 12.03 5.55 15.50
N MET A 142 13.03 4.73 15.82
CA MET A 142 12.82 3.43 16.49
C MET A 142 11.96 3.55 17.77
N PRO A 143 12.19 4.49 18.71
CA PRO A 143 11.32 4.65 19.87
C PRO A 143 9.87 5.03 19.51
N LEU A 144 9.65 5.77 18.42
CA LEU A 144 8.31 6.15 17.97
C LEU A 144 7.55 4.93 17.42
N HIS A 145 8.24 4.07 16.67
CA HIS A 145 7.68 2.80 16.18
C HIS A 145 7.34 1.88 17.35
N LEU A 146 8.28 1.69 18.29
CA LEU A 146 8.05 0.86 19.47
C LEU A 146 6.91 1.37 20.34
N CYS A 147 6.79 2.69 20.56
CA CYS A 147 5.67 3.28 21.28
C CYS A 147 4.33 3.04 20.58
N SER A 148 4.32 3.10 19.24
CA SER A 148 3.11 2.83 18.45
C SER A 148 2.70 1.37 18.54
N LEU A 149 3.66 0.45 18.45
CA LEU A 149 3.44 -1.01 18.61
C LEU A 149 2.98 -1.35 20.04
N GLU A 150 3.53 -0.68 21.04
CA GLU A 150 3.08 -0.81 22.42
C GLU A 150 1.62 -0.36 22.59
N LYS A 151 1.22 0.76 21.98
CA LYS A 151 -0.18 1.19 21.99
C LYS A 151 -1.10 0.17 21.32
N ILE A 152 -0.67 -0.42 20.20
CA ILE A 152 -1.43 -1.48 19.51
C ILE A 152 -1.61 -2.69 20.42
N SER A 153 -0.56 -3.11 21.13
CA SER A 153 -0.63 -4.26 22.06
C SER A 153 -1.60 -4.06 23.24
N ARG A 154 -2.00 -2.82 23.52
CA ARG A 154 -2.95 -2.45 24.58
C ARG A 154 -4.39 -2.34 24.08
N LEU A 155 -4.63 -2.47 22.77
CA LEU A 155 -5.98 -2.39 22.22
C LEU A 155 -6.81 -3.63 22.61
N PRO A 156 -8.12 -3.46 22.89
CA PRO A 156 -9.01 -4.59 23.10
C PRO A 156 -9.06 -5.44 21.82
N GLY A 157 -8.86 -6.75 21.96
CA GLY A 157 -8.82 -7.68 20.82
C GLY A 157 -7.42 -7.98 20.28
N PHE A 158 -6.36 -7.33 20.78
CA PHE A 158 -5.00 -7.76 20.47
C PHE A 158 -4.72 -9.15 21.04
N SER A 159 -4.33 -10.08 20.18
CA SER A 159 -4.03 -11.48 20.51
C SER A 159 -2.60 -11.90 20.14
N GLY A 160 -1.81 -10.96 19.61
CA GLY A 160 -0.43 -11.17 19.19
C GLY A 160 0.60 -11.03 20.31
N THR A 161 1.87 -10.90 19.93
CA THR A 161 2.98 -10.69 20.85
C THR A 161 3.99 -9.69 20.29
N LEU A 162 4.57 -8.89 21.19
CA LEU A 162 5.72 -8.04 20.89
C LEU A 162 7.07 -8.71 21.22
N SER A 163 7.06 -9.98 21.62
CA SER A 163 8.29 -10.74 21.82
C SER A 163 9.03 -10.91 20.50
N LEU A 164 10.36 -10.77 20.55
CA LEU A 164 11.22 -10.96 19.38
C LEU A 164 10.97 -12.32 18.72
N GLY A 165 10.90 -12.29 17.39
CA GLY A 165 10.95 -13.48 16.56
C GLY A 165 12.39 -13.97 16.40
N VAL A 166 12.53 -15.12 15.75
CA VAL A 166 13.82 -15.57 15.22
C VAL A 166 13.83 -15.18 13.75
N SER A 167 14.76 -14.30 13.35
CA SER A 167 14.98 -14.06 11.93
C SER A 167 15.58 -15.31 11.28
N LEU A 168 15.07 -15.67 10.11
CA LEU A 168 15.54 -16.82 9.32
C LEU A 168 16.98 -16.62 8.78
N SER A 169 17.58 -15.43 8.95
CA SER A 169 18.96 -15.17 8.56
C SER A 169 19.94 -15.62 9.65
N HIS A 170 20.34 -16.88 9.63
CA HIS A 170 21.54 -17.36 10.33
C HIS A 170 22.75 -17.26 9.39
N GLY A 171 23.70 -16.38 9.69
CA GLY A 171 25.03 -16.42 9.07
C GLY A 171 25.71 -15.06 8.92
N GLN A 172 26.78 -14.85 9.70
CA GLN A 172 27.84 -13.86 9.48
C GLN A 172 28.49 -14.11 8.10
N GLY A 173 27.85 -13.67 7.01
CA GLY A 173 28.38 -13.85 5.65
C GLY A 173 27.37 -13.63 4.53
N ASP A 174 26.08 -13.86 4.77
CA ASP A 174 25.06 -13.86 3.70
C ASP A 174 24.22 -12.55 3.63
N THR A 175 24.53 -11.57 4.48
CA THR A 175 23.82 -10.27 4.55
C THR A 175 23.97 -9.41 3.28
N LEU A 176 24.95 -9.70 2.41
CA LEU A 176 25.09 -8.98 1.14
C LEU A 176 24.15 -9.49 0.04
N GLN A 177 23.65 -10.72 0.13
CA GLN A 177 22.88 -11.34 -0.97
C GLN A 177 21.38 -11.45 -0.67
N ALA A 178 20.99 -11.59 0.60
CA ALA A 178 19.58 -11.74 0.98
C ALA A 178 18.76 -10.44 0.84
N PHE A 179 19.36 -9.26 1.05
CA PHE A 179 18.62 -7.98 0.96
C PHE A 179 18.32 -7.55 -0.47
N HIS A 180 19.14 -7.96 -1.44
CA HIS A 180 18.85 -7.76 -2.86
C HIS A 180 17.70 -8.66 -3.33
N CYS A 181 17.49 -9.81 -2.68
CA CYS A 181 16.38 -10.71 -2.95
C CYS A 181 15.10 -10.24 -2.24
N PHE A 182 15.12 -9.90 -0.96
CA PHE A 182 13.89 -9.55 -0.23
C PHE A 182 13.27 -8.22 -0.69
N SER A 183 14.07 -7.24 -1.10
CA SER A 183 13.59 -5.97 -1.63
C SER A 183 13.15 -6.07 -3.10
N SER A 184 13.84 -6.89 -3.91
CA SER A 184 13.48 -7.12 -5.31
C SER A 184 12.27 -8.07 -5.44
N GLU A 185 12.22 -9.13 -4.66
CA GLU A 185 11.19 -10.18 -4.74
C GLU A 185 9.89 -9.75 -4.06
N ASN A 186 9.93 -8.94 -2.98
CA ASN A 186 8.73 -8.31 -2.46
C ASN A 186 8.30 -7.07 -3.26
N MET A 187 9.18 -6.28 -3.90
CA MET A 187 8.68 -5.24 -4.83
C MET A 187 8.17 -5.82 -6.16
N LEU A 188 8.73 -6.92 -6.67
CA LEU A 188 8.27 -7.55 -7.92
C LEU A 188 7.06 -8.48 -7.75
N LYS A 189 6.83 -9.04 -6.55
CA LYS A 189 5.58 -9.75 -6.22
C LYS A 189 4.50 -8.79 -5.71
N LYS A 190 4.83 -7.78 -4.91
CA LYS A 190 3.86 -6.76 -4.49
C LYS A 190 3.43 -5.84 -5.65
N GLY A 191 4.29 -5.67 -6.67
CA GLY A 191 3.93 -4.99 -7.92
C GLY A 191 3.18 -5.85 -8.97
N ARG A 192 2.98 -7.16 -8.75
CA ARG A 192 2.22 -8.03 -9.67
C ARG A 192 1.08 -8.83 -9.02
N GLU A 193 1.03 -8.94 -7.69
CA GLU A 193 -0.05 -9.63 -6.97
C GLU A 193 -0.96 -8.67 -6.18
N GLU A 194 -0.60 -7.39 -5.97
CA GLU A 194 -1.53 -6.39 -5.42
C GLU A 194 -2.58 -5.88 -6.42
N ILE A 195 -2.63 -6.41 -7.64
CA ILE A 195 -3.70 -6.13 -8.61
C ILE A 195 -4.81 -7.21 -8.60
N LEU A 196 -4.64 -8.31 -7.85
CA LEU A 196 -5.65 -9.39 -7.85
C LEU A 196 -6.34 -9.66 -6.51
N PHE A 197 -6.04 -8.90 -5.46
CA PHE A 197 -6.71 -9.08 -4.15
C PHE A 197 -7.24 -7.78 -3.51
N TYR A 198 -7.49 -6.78 -4.35
CA TYR A 198 -8.38 -5.67 -4.02
C TYR A 198 -9.42 -5.51 -5.13
N PHE A 199 -10.27 -6.51 -5.31
CA PHE A 199 -11.60 -6.41 -5.89
C PHE A 199 -12.54 -7.37 -5.19
#